data_AF-A0A654FRQ9-F1
#
_entry.id   AF-A0A654FRQ9-F1
#
_cell.length_a   1.000
_cell.length_b   1.000
_cell.length_c   1.000
_cell.angle_alpha   90.00
_cell.angle_beta   90.00
_cell.angle_gamma   90.00
#
_symmetry.space_group_name_H-M   'P 1'
#
loop_
_entity.id
_entity.type
_entity.pdbx_description
1 polymer ?
#
loop_
_entity_poly.entity_id
_entity_poly.type
_entity_poly.pdbx_seq_one_letter_code
_entity_poly.pdbx_strand_id
1 'polypeptide(L)'
;MIRFARPKPIIDSLKTGQSLKRNKLTIKKGGGNGGGRGGDEVGKGKGRISDQCINAPCPVRYLRPKEREREARREKLGLISKARQKEIDFQKKGGSFTMGVTTAPMRIGTPGLDYISLGIFTEDELPKYKVTVEDGIRLAKEYSRVLMREHRARRVAEISLMKMRNAAVEALPENLKKAALVRDLTPFPVSRGTATLTPPIEGYLERIMNAAARKSSGKEKLR
;
A
#
# COMPACT_ATOMS: atom_id res chain seq x y z
N MET A 1 6.69 -28.98 43.16
CA MET A 1 6.59 -27.54 42.83
C MET A 1 7.98 -27.02 42.48
N ILE A 2 8.30 -26.83 41.20
CA ILE A 2 9.61 -26.33 40.75
C ILE A 2 9.41 -24.92 40.19
N ARG A 3 10.00 -23.92 40.86
CA ARG A 3 9.97 -22.51 40.42
C ARG A 3 11.05 -22.32 39.35
N PHE A 4 10.66 -22.00 38.12
CA PHE A 4 11.60 -21.55 37.09
C PHE A 4 12.01 -20.09 37.36
N ALA A 5 13.32 -19.88 37.57
CA ALA A 5 13.93 -18.58 37.73
C ALA A 5 13.90 -17.79 36.40
N ARG A 6 13.55 -16.50 36.45
CA ARG A 6 13.60 -15.59 35.30
C ARG A 6 15.05 -15.17 35.03
N PRO A 7 15.53 -15.14 33.79
CA PRO A 7 16.86 -14.61 33.48
C PRO A 7 16.89 -13.08 33.69
N LYS A 8 17.98 -12.61 34.32
CA LYS A 8 18.26 -11.19 34.60
C LYS A 8 18.52 -10.42 33.30
N PRO A 9 18.09 -9.15 33.17
CA PRO A 9 18.45 -8.33 32.03
C PRO A 9 19.94 -7.95 32.08
N ILE A 10 20.65 -8.20 30.98
CA ILE A 10 22.00 -7.68 30.74
C ILE A 10 21.85 -6.17 30.52
N ILE A 11 22.31 -5.39 31.49
CA ILE A 11 22.40 -3.93 31.40
C ILE A 11 23.73 -3.63 30.71
N ASP A 12 23.70 -3.48 29.38
CA ASP A 12 24.80 -2.81 28.68
C ASP A 12 24.73 -1.32 29.03
N SER A 13 25.74 -0.87 29.76
CA SER A 13 25.94 0.50 30.23
C SER A 13 26.25 1.44 29.07
N LEU A 14 25.23 1.79 28.29
CA LEU A 14 25.31 2.89 27.33
C LEU A 14 25.28 4.21 28.10
N LYS A 15 26.44 4.89 28.13
CA LYS A 15 26.62 6.25 28.62
C LYS A 15 25.49 7.17 28.13
N THR A 16 24.55 7.46 29.02
CA THR A 16 23.54 8.50 28.85
C THR A 16 24.23 9.86 28.93
N GLY A 17 24.34 10.57 27.80
CA GLY A 17 24.80 11.97 27.84
C GLY A 17 25.48 12.54 26.59
N GLN A 18 25.74 11.75 25.53
CA GLN A 18 26.29 12.33 24.30
C GLN A 18 25.18 12.85 23.38
N SER A 19 25.23 14.16 23.09
CA SER A 19 24.42 14.76 22.04
C SER A 19 24.78 14.12 20.69
N LEU A 20 23.77 13.58 20.00
CA LEU A 20 23.93 13.05 18.66
C LEU A 20 24.38 14.20 17.74
N LYS A 21 25.61 14.11 17.20
CA LYS A 21 26.13 15.05 16.21
C LYS A 21 25.23 15.00 14.97
N ARG A 22 24.37 16.02 14.83
CA ARG A 22 23.58 16.22 13.61
C ARG A 22 24.53 16.71 12.52
N ASN A 23 24.69 15.95 11.45
CA ASN A 23 25.40 16.40 10.26
C ASN A 23 24.66 17.60 9.66
N LYS A 24 25.27 18.78 9.78
CA LYS A 24 24.80 20.04 9.23
C LYS A 24 25.13 20.06 7.74
N LEU A 25 24.18 19.69 6.89
CA LEU A 25 24.27 19.92 5.45
C LEU A 25 24.20 21.42 5.19
N THR A 26 25.34 22.03 4.86
CA THR A 26 25.45 23.43 4.45
C THR A 26 25.02 23.56 2.99
N ILE A 27 23.78 24.00 2.75
CA ILE A 27 23.37 24.45 1.41
C ILE A 27 23.99 25.84 1.21
N LYS A 28 25.05 25.90 0.40
CA LYS A 28 25.68 27.14 -0.03
C LYS A 28 24.69 27.87 -0.95
N LYS A 29 24.12 28.98 -0.46
CA LYS A 29 23.28 29.88 -1.25
C LYS A 29 24.18 30.67 -2.20
N GLY A 30 24.36 30.17 -3.42
CA GLY A 30 24.97 30.92 -4.52
C GLY A 30 23.88 31.70 -5.26
N GLY A 31 24.04 33.02 -5.34
CA GLY A 31 23.24 33.88 -6.20
C GLY A 31 23.87 34.08 -7.58
N GLY A 32 23.08 34.64 -8.51
CA GLY A 32 23.60 35.39 -9.66
C GLY A 32 23.36 34.81 -11.05
N ASN A 33 22.19 35.11 -11.60
CA ASN A 33 21.86 35.54 -12.97
C ASN A 33 22.77 35.16 -14.18
N GLY A 34 22.17 34.58 -15.22
CA GLY A 34 22.74 34.50 -16.58
C GLY A 34 21.84 33.69 -17.52
N GLY A 35 21.24 34.36 -18.50
CA GLY A 35 20.28 33.77 -19.44
C GLY A 35 20.89 32.77 -20.43
N GLY A 36 20.06 31.83 -20.90
CA GLY A 36 20.39 30.91 -21.98
C GLY A 36 19.16 30.07 -22.35
N ARG A 37 18.68 30.26 -23.58
CA ARG A 37 17.61 29.48 -24.21
C ARG A 37 18.08 28.05 -24.51
N GLY A 38 17.18 27.08 -24.31
CA GLY A 38 17.19 25.77 -24.97
C GLY A 38 17.86 24.63 -24.19
N GLY A 39 17.17 23.50 -24.06
CA GLY A 39 17.80 22.21 -23.72
C GLY A 39 17.10 21.38 -22.65
N ASP A 40 16.10 20.60 -23.09
CA ASP A 40 15.84 19.20 -22.73
C ASP A 40 15.38 18.74 -21.33
N GLU A 41 14.31 17.95 -21.41
CA GLU A 41 13.41 17.43 -20.38
C GLU A 41 14.01 16.43 -19.38
N VAL A 42 15.32 16.33 -19.22
CA VAL A 42 15.94 15.17 -18.54
C VAL A 42 16.13 15.35 -17.02
N GLY A 43 15.98 16.57 -16.48
CA GLY A 43 16.18 16.84 -15.04
C GLY A 43 14.92 16.81 -14.17
N LYS A 44 13.72 16.73 -14.76
CA LYS A 44 12.46 17.02 -14.04
C LYS A 44 11.93 15.87 -13.18
N GLY A 45 12.38 14.62 -13.36
CA GLY A 45 11.75 13.45 -12.73
C GLY A 45 12.07 13.26 -11.22
N LYS A 46 13.35 13.37 -10.84
CA LYS A 46 13.79 12.98 -9.48
C LYS A 46 13.45 14.01 -8.39
N GLY A 47 13.45 15.30 -8.74
CA GLY A 47 13.09 16.38 -7.83
C GLY A 47 11.58 16.59 -7.71
N ARG A 48 10.84 16.57 -8.83
CA ARG A 48 9.41 16.92 -8.83
C ARG A 48 8.57 16.01 -7.96
N ILE A 49 8.79 14.70 -7.98
CA ILE A 49 7.99 13.77 -7.19
C ILE A 49 8.30 13.96 -5.71
N SER A 50 9.58 14.13 -5.37
CA SER A 50 10.07 14.46 -4.02
C SER A 50 9.46 15.76 -3.50
N ASP A 51 9.53 16.82 -4.31
CA ASP A 51 8.99 18.14 -4.01
C ASP A 51 7.46 18.15 -3.96
N GLN A 52 6.80 17.35 -4.81
CA GLN A 52 5.35 17.17 -4.79
C GLN A 52 4.89 16.35 -3.58
N CYS A 53 5.69 15.40 -3.08
CA CYS A 53 5.39 14.64 -1.87
C CYS A 53 5.65 15.49 -0.61
N ILE A 54 6.69 16.32 -0.61
CA ILE A 54 7.01 17.25 0.49
C ILE A 54 6.01 18.40 0.54
N ASN A 55 5.59 18.92 -0.62
CA ASN A 55 4.62 20.01 -0.75
C ASN A 55 3.21 19.50 -1.08
N ALA A 56 2.96 18.19 -0.97
CA ALA A 56 1.64 17.62 -1.19
C ALA A 56 0.66 18.34 -0.26
N PRO A 57 -0.56 18.68 -0.73
CA PRO A 57 -1.60 19.23 0.12
C PRO A 57 -1.96 18.17 1.17
N CYS A 58 -1.23 18.16 2.27
CA CYS A 58 -1.48 17.28 3.39
C CYS A 58 -2.79 17.73 4.04
N PRO A 59 -3.68 16.79 4.44
CA PRO A 59 -4.84 17.12 5.26
C PRO A 59 -4.35 17.90 6.45
N VAL A 60 -5.06 18.98 6.81
CA VAL A 60 -4.61 20.00 7.77
C VAL A 60 -4.03 19.31 8.99
N ARG A 61 -2.69 19.21 9.04
CA ARG A 61 -1.99 18.76 10.23
C ARG A 61 -2.38 19.75 11.31
N TYR A 62 -2.81 19.25 12.47
CA TYR A 62 -3.06 20.08 13.63
C TYR A 62 -1.84 20.98 13.88
N LEU A 63 -1.94 22.27 13.54
CA LEU A 63 -0.89 23.26 13.76
C LEU A 63 -0.84 23.56 15.26
N ARG A 64 0.36 23.52 15.83
CA ARG A 64 0.58 23.91 17.22
C ARG A 64 0.25 25.39 17.39
N PRO A 65 -0.19 25.87 18.56
CA PRO A 65 -0.60 27.26 18.77
C PRO A 65 0.43 28.30 18.29
N LYS A 66 1.73 28.08 18.58
CA LYS A 66 2.84 28.96 18.16
C LYS A 66 3.01 29.06 16.63
N GLU A 67 2.62 28.02 15.90
CA GLU A 67 2.71 28.01 14.42
C GLU A 67 1.54 28.76 13.81
N ARG A 68 0.34 28.66 14.41
CA ARG A 68 -0.84 29.44 14.01
C ARG A 68 -0.61 30.93 14.18
N GLU A 69 -0.03 31.35 15.31
CA GLU A 69 0.33 32.75 15.55
C GLU A 69 1.37 33.26 14.53
N ARG A 70 2.31 32.41 14.13
CA ARG A 70 3.33 32.75 13.12
C ARG A 70 2.70 32.90 11.74
N GLU A 71 1.73 32.06 11.38
CA GLU A 71 0.97 32.20 10.14
C GLU A 71 0.08 33.44 10.15
N ALA A 72 -0.60 33.74 11.26
CA ALA A 72 -1.40 34.95 11.43
C ALA A 72 -0.53 36.23 11.34
N ARG A 73 0.69 36.21 11.89
CA ARG A 73 1.65 37.33 11.74
C ARG A 73 2.11 37.49 10.29
N ARG A 74 2.27 36.39 9.54
CA ARG A 74 2.60 36.44 8.11
C ARG A 74 1.47 37.04 7.28
N GLU A 75 0.23 36.69 7.58
CA GLU A 75 -0.96 37.27 6.94
C GLU A 75 -1.07 38.76 7.25
N LYS A 76 -0.84 39.18 8.50
CA LYS A 76 -0.77 40.59 8.89
C LYS A 76 0.35 41.37 8.16
N LEU A 77 1.45 40.70 7.82
CA LEU A 77 2.55 41.26 7.03
C LEU A 77 2.34 41.12 5.51
N GLY A 78 1.15 40.71 5.05
CA GLY A 78 0.80 40.59 3.64
C GLY A 78 1.39 39.38 2.90
N LEU A 79 2.05 38.45 3.62
CA LEU A 79 2.54 37.19 3.03
C LEU A 79 1.41 36.16 2.98
N ILE A 80 1.31 35.45 1.85
CA ILE A 80 0.29 34.41 1.63
C ILE A 80 0.53 33.27 2.63
N SER A 81 -0.48 32.97 3.46
CA SER A 81 -0.43 31.82 4.35
C SER A 81 -0.57 30.51 3.59
N LYS A 82 -0.14 29.41 4.22
CA LYS A 82 -0.29 28.07 3.64
C LYS A 82 -1.77 27.70 3.44
N ALA A 83 -2.68 28.22 4.27
CA ALA A 83 -4.12 28.01 4.12
C ALA A 83 -4.64 28.71 2.85
N ARG A 84 -4.30 29.99 2.67
CA ARG A 84 -4.71 30.77 1.49
C ARG A 84 -4.08 30.24 0.20
N GLN A 85 -2.84 29.75 0.26
CA GLN A 85 -2.18 29.10 -0.87
C GLN A 85 -2.92 27.82 -1.30
N LYS A 86 -3.39 27.01 -0.34
CA LYS A 86 -4.22 25.83 -0.64
C LYS A 86 -5.55 26.22 -1.28
N GLU A 87 -6.22 27.24 -0.76
CA GLU A 87 -7.50 27.72 -1.30
C GLU A 87 -7.35 28.17 -2.75
N ILE A 88 -6.29 28.93 -3.06
CA ILE A 88 -5.95 29.33 -4.43
C ILE A 88 -5.65 28.10 -5.31
N ASP A 89 -4.91 27.11 -4.80
CA ASP A 89 -4.60 25.89 -5.55
C ASP A 89 -5.84 25.02 -5.78
N PHE A 90 -6.78 24.97 -4.84
CA PHE A 90 -8.08 24.30 -4.99
C PHE A 90 -8.94 25.00 -6.04
N GLN A 91 -9.00 26.33 -6.01
CA GLN A 91 -9.72 27.12 -7.02
C GLN A 91 -9.09 26.94 -8.41
N LYS A 92 -7.76 26.96 -8.53
CA LYS A 92 -7.04 26.72 -9.79
C LYS A 92 -7.24 25.32 -10.36
N LYS A 93 -7.52 24.32 -9.52
CA LYS A 93 -7.78 22.92 -9.92
C LYS A 93 -9.26 22.61 -10.18
N GLY A 94 -10.13 23.63 -10.21
CA GLY A 94 -11.55 23.47 -10.55
C GLY A 94 -12.50 23.22 -9.37
N GLY A 95 -12.06 23.46 -8.13
CA GLY A 95 -12.90 23.34 -6.94
C GLY A 95 -13.13 21.90 -6.46
N SER A 96 -14.02 21.70 -5.49
CA SER A 96 -14.24 20.37 -4.90
C SER A 96 -14.97 19.41 -5.86
N PHE A 97 -15.71 19.96 -6.83
CA PHE A 97 -16.50 19.22 -7.80
C PHE A 97 -15.62 18.42 -8.78
N THR A 98 -14.55 19.03 -9.32
CA THR A 98 -13.59 18.34 -10.21
C THR A 98 -12.67 17.37 -9.46
N MET A 99 -12.52 17.55 -8.14
CA MET A 99 -11.69 16.72 -7.28
C MET A 99 -12.43 15.51 -6.69
N GLY A 100 -13.67 15.23 -7.12
CA GLY A 100 -14.42 14.02 -6.77
C GLY A 100 -14.91 13.96 -5.32
N VAL A 101 -14.91 15.07 -4.59
CA VAL A 101 -15.45 15.13 -3.23
C VAL A 101 -16.96 15.33 -3.32
N THR A 102 -17.68 14.23 -3.50
CA THR A 102 -19.14 14.23 -3.49
C THR A 102 -19.64 14.10 -2.05
N THR A 103 -20.69 14.85 -1.71
CA THR A 103 -21.38 14.79 -0.40
C THR A 103 -22.35 13.62 -0.29
N ALA A 104 -22.59 12.92 -1.41
CA ALA A 104 -23.41 11.72 -1.45
C ALA A 104 -22.67 10.54 -0.78
N PRO A 105 -23.39 9.63 -0.10
CA PRO A 105 -22.78 8.44 0.48
C PRO A 105 -22.04 7.66 -0.62
N MET A 106 -20.78 7.34 -0.35
CA MET A 106 -19.97 6.51 -1.25
C MET A 106 -20.69 5.17 -1.46
N ARG A 107 -21.12 4.93 -2.70
CA ARG A 107 -21.81 3.69 -3.08
C ARG A 107 -20.81 2.53 -2.97
N ILE A 108 -21.24 1.43 -2.37
CA ILE A 108 -20.42 0.23 -2.20
C ILE A 108 -20.35 -0.48 -3.56
N GLY A 109 -19.19 -0.40 -4.22
CA GLY A 109 -18.94 -1.09 -5.48
C GLY A 109 -18.03 -0.29 -6.41
N THR A 110 -17.84 -0.82 -7.62
CA THR A 110 -17.18 -0.08 -8.70
C THR A 110 -18.21 0.81 -9.37
N PRO A 111 -17.89 2.09 -9.65
CA PRO A 111 -18.86 3.01 -10.23
C PRO A 111 -19.38 2.45 -11.57
N GLY A 112 -20.70 2.25 -11.66
CA GLY A 112 -21.37 1.66 -12.83
C GLY A 112 -21.74 0.17 -12.71
N LEU A 113 -21.22 -0.55 -11.71
CA LEU A 113 -21.57 -1.95 -11.41
C LEU A 113 -22.32 -2.09 -10.07
N ASP A 114 -22.80 -0.99 -9.51
CA ASP A 114 -23.59 -1.01 -8.29
C ASP A 114 -25.00 -1.53 -8.58
N TYR A 115 -25.59 -2.25 -7.63
CA TYR A 115 -26.95 -2.81 -7.74
C TYR A 115 -28.04 -1.78 -8.11
N ILE A 116 -27.85 -0.53 -7.70
CA ILE A 116 -28.72 0.61 -8.03
C ILE A 116 -28.49 1.08 -9.47
N SER A 117 -27.22 1.17 -9.90
CA SER A 117 -26.84 1.62 -11.25
C SER A 117 -27.27 0.61 -12.33
N LEU A 118 -27.32 -0.67 -11.96
CA LEU A 118 -27.80 -1.77 -12.80
C LEU A 118 -29.33 -1.90 -12.81
N GLY A 119 -30.05 -1.08 -12.03
CA GLY A 119 -31.52 -1.10 -11.95
C GLY A 119 -32.11 -2.36 -11.32
N ILE A 120 -31.29 -3.16 -10.61
CA ILE A 120 -31.73 -4.43 -10.00
C ILE A 120 -32.46 -4.17 -8.68
N PHE A 121 -32.01 -3.17 -7.91
CA PHE A 121 -32.61 -2.78 -6.63
C PHE A 121 -32.78 -1.26 -6.54
N THR A 122 -33.85 -0.82 -5.89
CA THR A 122 -34.02 0.59 -5.50
C THR A 122 -33.25 0.89 -4.20
N GLU A 123 -32.91 2.17 -3.95
CA GLU A 123 -32.15 2.58 -2.75
C GLU A 123 -32.86 2.21 -1.43
N ASP A 124 -34.17 2.02 -1.48
CA ASP A 124 -35.02 1.69 -0.32
C ASP A 124 -35.11 0.19 -0.03
N GLU A 125 -34.87 -0.66 -1.02
CA GLU A 125 -34.84 -2.13 -0.88
C GLU A 125 -33.54 -2.63 -0.26
N LEU A 126 -32.49 -1.80 -0.27
CA LEU A 126 -31.21 -2.18 0.32
C LEU A 126 -31.32 -2.22 1.85
N PRO A 127 -30.98 -3.35 2.50
CA PRO A 127 -31.01 -3.44 3.95
C PRO A 127 -30.04 -2.43 4.56
N LYS A 128 -30.57 -1.39 5.19
CA LYS A 128 -29.82 -0.35 5.89
C LYS A 128 -29.34 -0.91 7.23
N TYR A 129 -28.16 -1.53 7.24
CA TYR A 129 -27.53 -1.97 8.48
C TYR A 129 -27.09 -0.76 9.30
N LYS A 130 -27.71 -0.56 10.47
CA LYS A 130 -27.30 0.45 11.46
C LYS A 130 -26.06 -0.04 12.21
N VAL A 131 -24.91 -0.04 11.56
CA VAL A 131 -23.64 -0.10 12.31
C VAL A 131 -23.48 1.27 12.97
N THR A 132 -23.37 1.30 14.31
CA THR A 132 -23.08 2.56 14.99
C THR A 132 -21.72 3.07 14.49
N VAL A 133 -21.59 4.38 14.30
CA VAL A 133 -20.33 4.98 13.80
C VAL A 133 -19.15 4.59 14.70
N GLU A 134 -19.41 4.45 16.00
CA GLU A 134 -18.43 4.01 16.99
C GLU A 134 -17.93 2.58 16.75
N ASP A 135 -18.83 1.65 16.49
CA ASP A 135 -18.46 0.25 16.25
C ASP A 135 -17.75 0.07 14.91
N GLY A 136 -18.15 0.84 13.89
CA GLY A 136 -17.40 0.91 12.63
C GLY A 136 -15.95 1.37 12.84
N ILE A 137 -15.73 2.42 13.63
CA ILE A 137 -14.39 2.92 13.96
C ILE A 137 -13.59 1.90 14.78
N ARG A 138 -14.23 1.19 15.74
CA ARG A 138 -13.58 0.14 16.52
C ARG A 138 -13.13 -1.02 15.61
N LEU A 139 -14.03 -1.56 14.79
CA LEU A 139 -13.75 -2.68 13.90
C LEU A 139 -12.66 -2.36 12.89
N ALA A 140 -12.69 -1.16 12.27
CA ALA A 140 -11.67 -0.75 11.32
C ALA A 140 -10.27 -0.64 11.96
N LYS A 141 -10.19 -0.15 13.20
CA LYS A 141 -8.93 -0.09 13.96
C LYS A 141 -8.41 -1.48 14.29
N GLU A 142 -9.26 -2.41 14.73
CA GLU A 142 -8.85 -3.78 15.02
C GLU A 142 -8.42 -4.53 13.77
N TYR A 143 -9.16 -4.41 12.67
CA TYR A 143 -8.76 -4.97 11.38
C TYR A 143 -7.38 -4.46 10.95
N SER A 144 -7.15 -3.14 11.03
CA SER A 144 -5.87 -2.54 10.70
C SER A 144 -4.73 -3.06 11.60
N ARG A 145 -5.01 -3.29 12.90
CA ARG A 145 -4.03 -3.85 13.84
C ARG A 145 -3.66 -5.29 13.48
N VAL A 146 -4.65 -6.14 13.21
CA VAL A 146 -4.45 -7.54 12.84
C VAL A 146 -3.68 -7.64 11.53
N LEU A 147 -4.09 -6.89 10.50
CA LEU A 147 -3.43 -6.87 9.20
C LEU A 147 -1.95 -6.47 9.31
N MET A 148 -1.65 -5.44 10.11
CA MET A 148 -0.26 -5.01 10.32
C MET A 148 0.56 -5.99 11.15
N ARG A 149 -0.08 -6.81 12.00
CA ARG A 149 0.59 -7.89 12.72
C ARG A 149 0.95 -9.02 11.76
N GLU A 150 -0.01 -9.48 10.95
CA GLU A 150 0.19 -10.52 9.95
C GLU A 150 1.25 -10.12 8.92
N HIS A 151 1.17 -8.89 8.41
CA HIS A 151 2.14 -8.37 7.45
C HIS A 151 3.56 -8.35 8.03
N ARG A 152 3.74 -7.95 9.30
CA ARG A 152 5.05 -8.00 9.95
C ARG A 152 5.53 -9.44 10.12
N ALA A 153 4.64 -10.37 10.50
CA ALA A 153 4.98 -11.78 10.62
C ALA A 153 5.43 -12.38 9.28
N ARG A 154 4.69 -12.12 8.19
CA ARG A 154 5.08 -12.52 6.83
C ARG A 154 6.43 -11.95 6.42
N ARG A 155 6.65 -10.65 6.63
CA ARG A 155 7.93 -10.00 6.31
C ARG A 155 9.10 -10.66 7.05
N VAL A 156 8.93 -10.98 8.33
CA VAL A 156 9.98 -11.66 9.12
C VAL A 156 10.26 -13.05 8.55
N ALA A 157 9.22 -13.82 8.22
CA ALA A 157 9.35 -15.15 7.62
C ALA A 157 10.02 -15.11 6.24
N GLU A 158 9.68 -14.13 5.39
CA GLU A 158 10.28 -13.97 4.08
C GLU A 158 11.76 -13.57 4.19
N ILE A 159 12.10 -12.64 5.10
CA ILE A 159 13.49 -12.24 5.34
C ILE A 159 14.30 -13.41 5.89
N SER A 160 13.75 -14.20 6.82
CA SER A 160 14.45 -15.36 7.36
C SER A 160 14.65 -16.43 6.27
N LEU A 161 13.63 -16.71 5.46
CA LEU A 161 13.73 -17.62 4.31
C LEU A 161 14.79 -17.15 3.31
N MET A 162 14.84 -15.86 2.99
CA MET A 162 15.86 -15.29 2.11
C MET A 162 17.28 -15.46 2.68
N LYS A 163 17.47 -15.19 3.98
CA LYS A 163 18.77 -15.38 4.65
C LYS A 163 19.21 -16.85 4.62
N MET A 164 18.29 -17.77 4.94
CA MET A 164 18.57 -19.21 4.89
C MET A 164 18.88 -19.68 3.48
N ARG A 165 18.16 -19.19 2.46
CA ARG A 165 18.46 -19.46 1.06
C ARG A 165 19.87 -19.03 0.69
N ASN A 166 20.27 -17.82 1.07
CA ASN A 166 21.61 -17.32 0.76
C ASN A 166 22.70 -18.14 1.44
N ALA A 167 22.52 -18.47 2.72
CA ALA A 167 23.45 -19.32 3.47
C ALA A 167 23.54 -20.73 2.85
N ALA A 168 22.42 -21.30 2.39
CA ALA A 168 22.41 -22.59 1.72
C ALA A 168 23.17 -22.55 0.38
N VAL A 169 23.03 -21.48 -0.40
CA VAL A 169 23.81 -21.30 -1.64
C VAL A 169 25.30 -21.15 -1.32
N GLU A 170 25.65 -20.42 -0.25
CA GLU A 170 27.04 -20.26 0.18
C GLU A 170 27.67 -21.56 0.70
N ALA A 171 26.88 -22.49 1.24
CA ALA A 171 27.37 -23.80 1.69
C ALA A 171 27.67 -24.78 0.55
N LEU A 172 27.21 -24.52 -0.69
CA LEU A 172 27.43 -25.41 -1.83
C LEU A 172 28.90 -25.41 -2.32
N PRO A 173 29.35 -26.48 -3.00
CA PRO A 173 30.63 -26.47 -3.72
C PRO A 173 30.59 -25.55 -4.96
N GLU A 174 31.75 -25.07 -5.40
CA GLU A 174 31.86 -23.98 -6.40
C GLU A 174 31.20 -24.28 -7.76
N ASN A 175 31.21 -25.54 -8.18
CA ASN A 175 30.55 -26.00 -9.41
C ASN A 175 29.01 -25.83 -9.32
N LEU A 176 28.41 -26.23 -8.19
CA LEU A 176 26.97 -26.13 -7.96
C LEU A 176 26.52 -24.71 -7.63
N LYS A 177 27.37 -23.91 -6.98
CA LYS A 177 27.13 -22.48 -6.75
C LYS A 177 26.89 -21.72 -8.05
N LYS A 178 27.72 -21.96 -9.06
CA LYS A 178 27.58 -21.33 -10.39
C LYS A 178 26.25 -21.69 -11.05
N ALA A 179 25.84 -22.95 -10.96
CA ALA A 179 24.55 -23.42 -11.49
C ALA A 179 23.36 -22.83 -10.73
N ALA A 180 23.42 -22.78 -9.39
CA ALA A 180 22.33 -22.28 -8.55
C ALA A 180 22.06 -20.76 -8.68
N LEU A 181 23.05 -20.00 -9.16
CA LEU A 181 22.92 -18.56 -9.38
C LEU A 181 22.12 -18.25 -10.66
N VAL A 182 22.05 -19.20 -11.60
CA VAL A 182 21.26 -19.08 -12.82
C VAL A 182 19.77 -19.23 -12.49
N ARG A 183 18.94 -18.30 -12.99
CA ARG A 183 17.49 -18.35 -12.82
C ARG A 183 16.90 -19.50 -13.64
N ASP A 184 16.19 -20.40 -12.97
CA ASP A 184 15.37 -21.41 -13.64
C ASP A 184 14.22 -20.73 -14.42
N LEU A 185 14.11 -21.05 -15.71
CA LEU A 185 13.09 -20.53 -16.62
C LEU A 185 11.99 -21.56 -16.93
N THR A 186 12.04 -22.74 -16.31
CA THR A 186 10.99 -23.74 -16.48
C THR A 186 9.65 -23.14 -16.02
N PRO A 187 8.59 -23.21 -16.86
CA PRO A 187 7.29 -22.71 -16.46
C PRO A 187 6.76 -23.57 -15.32
N PHE A 188 6.06 -22.94 -14.38
CA PHE A 188 5.40 -23.69 -13.33
C PHE A 188 4.38 -24.68 -13.90
N PRO A 189 4.16 -25.83 -13.23
CA PRO A 189 3.18 -26.80 -13.68
C PRO A 189 1.78 -26.18 -13.70
N VAL A 190 1.07 -26.44 -14.80
CA VAL A 190 -0.29 -25.96 -15.05
C VAL A 190 -1.29 -26.58 -14.06
N SER A 191 -0.99 -27.77 -13.53
CA SER A 191 -1.84 -28.55 -12.63
C SER A 191 -1.70 -28.16 -11.14
N ARG A 192 -1.67 -26.86 -10.81
CA ARG A 192 -1.74 -26.42 -9.40
C ARG A 192 -3.19 -26.18 -9.00
N GLY A 193 -3.75 -27.13 -8.24
CA GLY A 193 -5.05 -26.97 -7.62
C GLY A 193 -5.03 -25.80 -6.63
N THR A 194 -5.97 -24.88 -6.77
CA THR A 194 -6.21 -23.85 -5.75
C THR A 194 -6.88 -24.47 -4.54
N ALA A 195 -6.54 -23.99 -3.34
CA ALA A 195 -7.26 -24.38 -2.14
C ALA A 195 -8.74 -24.01 -2.30
N THR A 196 -9.61 -25.01 -2.28
CA THR A 196 -11.07 -24.86 -2.35
C THR A 196 -11.64 -25.04 -0.95
N LEU A 197 -12.81 -24.44 -0.70
CA LEU A 197 -13.47 -24.51 0.62
C LEU A 197 -13.86 -25.95 1.00
N THR A 198 -14.12 -26.79 0.00
CA THR A 198 -14.49 -28.19 0.16
C THR A 198 -13.49 -29.07 -0.57
N PRO A 199 -13.03 -30.19 0.03
CA PRO A 199 -12.19 -31.15 -0.67
C PRO A 199 -12.90 -31.73 -1.90
N PRO A 200 -12.16 -32.21 -2.92
CA PRO A 200 -12.75 -32.76 -4.13
C PRO A 200 -13.56 -34.03 -3.84
N ILE A 201 -14.67 -34.19 -4.55
CA ILE A 201 -15.53 -35.38 -4.44
C ILE A 201 -14.90 -36.53 -5.24
N GLU A 202 -14.80 -37.70 -4.62
CA GLU A 202 -14.25 -38.92 -5.25
C GLU A 202 -14.99 -39.28 -6.55
N GLY A 203 -14.23 -39.61 -7.59
CA GLY A 203 -14.78 -40.03 -8.89
C GLY A 203 -15.57 -38.95 -9.66
N TYR A 204 -15.69 -37.71 -9.17
CA TYR A 204 -16.42 -36.65 -9.88
C TYR A 204 -15.76 -36.30 -11.23
N LEU A 205 -14.43 -36.16 -11.24
CA LEU A 205 -13.67 -35.91 -12.48
C LEU A 205 -13.78 -37.08 -13.47
N GLU A 206 -13.74 -38.32 -12.97
CA GLU A 206 -13.90 -39.53 -13.79
C GLU A 206 -15.30 -39.58 -14.43
N ARG A 207 -16.35 -39.25 -13.67
CA ARG A 207 -17.72 -39.15 -14.18
C ARG A 207 -17.85 -38.09 -15.27
N ILE A 208 -17.22 -36.92 -15.10
CA ILE A 208 -17.20 -35.86 -16.11
C ILE A 208 -16.45 -36.31 -17.37
N MET A 209 -15.26 -36.90 -17.22
CA MET A 209 -14.47 -37.38 -18.36
C MET A 209 -15.21 -38.48 -19.12
N ASN A 210 -15.82 -39.43 -18.42
CA ASN A 210 -16.64 -40.49 -19.02
C ASN A 210 -17.88 -39.93 -19.71
N ALA A 211 -18.55 -38.93 -19.13
CA ALA A 211 -19.69 -38.27 -19.75
C ALA A 211 -19.30 -37.42 -20.98
N ALA A 212 -18.14 -36.75 -20.94
CA ALA A 212 -17.61 -35.97 -22.06
C ALA A 212 -17.21 -36.88 -23.22
N ALA A 213 -16.57 -38.02 -22.95
CA ALA A 213 -16.23 -39.03 -23.95
C ALA A 213 -17.48 -39.65 -24.61
N ARG A 214 -18.55 -39.88 -23.83
CA ARG A 214 -19.84 -40.36 -24.35
C ARG A 214 -20.58 -39.32 -25.20
N LYS A 215 -20.37 -38.02 -24.97
CA LYS A 215 -20.97 -36.94 -25.77
C LYS A 215 -20.17 -36.62 -27.04
N SER A 216 -18.83 -36.72 -27.00
CA SER A 216 -17.98 -36.43 -28.16
C SER A 216 -17.97 -37.53 -29.22
N SER A 217 -18.44 -38.73 -28.90
CA SER A 217 -18.65 -39.82 -29.87
C SER A 217 -19.88 -39.62 -30.77
N GLY A 218 -20.79 -38.71 -30.41
CA GLY A 218 -21.92 -38.31 -31.24
C GLY A 218 -21.55 -37.20 -32.24
N LYS A 219 -20.71 -37.48 -33.24
CA LYS A 219 -20.65 -36.63 -34.44
C LYS A 219 -21.89 -36.90 -35.30
N GLU A 220 -23.05 -36.42 -34.87
CA GLU A 220 -24.20 -36.28 -35.77
C GLU A 220 -23.85 -35.22 -36.82
N LYS A 221 -23.83 -35.63 -38.09
CA LYS A 221 -23.70 -34.71 -39.22
C LYS A 221 -24.92 -33.78 -39.18
N LEU A 222 -24.68 -32.47 -39.04
CA LEU A 222 -25.68 -31.44 -39.31
C LEU A 222 -26.27 -31.70 -40.70
N ARG A 223 -27.57 -31.99 -40.72
CA ARG A 223 -28.41 -32.03 -41.92
C ARG A 223 -28.95 -30.64 -42.20
#